data_AF-Q1IVY1-F1
#
_entry.id   AF-Q1IVY1-F1
#
_cell.length_a   1.000
_cell.length_b   1.000
_cell.length_c   1.000
_cell.angle_alpha   90.00
_cell.angle_beta   90.00
_cell.angle_gamma   90.00
#
_symmetry.space_group_name_H-M   'P 1'
#
loop_
_entity.id
_entity.type
_entity.pdbx_description
1 polymer ?
#
loop_
_entity_poly.entity_id
_entity_poly.type
_entity_poly.pdbx_seq_one_letter_code
_entity_poly.pdbx_strand_id
1 'polypeptide(L)' 'MFGRRVPPRIVFVLSLLLAVLCGLIALHYGQAARWLPTLLWGAVALWFAVDAVRAYGWWKKS' A
#
# COMPACT_ATOMS: atom_id res chain seq x y z
N MET A 1 4.21 13.01 11.24
CA MET A 1 4.03 14.49 11.26
C MET A 1 4.47 15.05 9.91
N PHE A 2 3.55 15.14 8.95
CA PHE A 2 3.85 15.68 7.62
C PHE A 2 3.67 17.19 7.64
N GLY A 3 4.71 17.89 8.09
CA GLY A 3 4.80 19.33 7.99
C GLY A 3 4.92 19.75 6.52
N ARG A 4 3.77 20.06 5.89
CA ARG A 4 3.64 21.11 4.87
C ARG A 4 4.44 20.99 3.55
N ARG A 5 4.92 19.80 3.13
CA ARG A 5 5.70 19.67 1.87
C ARG A 5 5.33 18.55 0.90
N VAL A 6 4.39 17.65 1.21
CA VAL A 6 4.02 16.58 0.27
C VAL A 6 2.53 16.67 -0.07
N PRO A 7 2.16 16.93 -1.34
CA PRO A 7 0.78 16.91 -1.80
C PRO A 7 0.12 15.57 -1.44
N PRO A 8 -1.09 15.57 -0.83
CA PRO A 8 -1.77 14.35 -0.41
C PRO A 8 -2.00 13.37 -1.57
N ARG A 9 -2.13 13.89 -2.80
CA ARG A 9 -2.20 13.09 -4.03
C ARG A 9 -0.94 12.25 -4.28
N ILE A 10 0.24 12.78 -3.98
CA ILE A 10 1.51 12.05 -4.17
C ILE A 10 1.61 10.92 -3.15
N VAL A 11 1.25 11.20 -1.88
CA VAL A 11 1.21 10.17 -0.82
C VAL A 11 0.24 9.05 -1.20
N PHE A 12 -0.95 9.39 -1.70
CA PHE A 12 -1.92 8.42 -2.18
C PHE A 12 -1.36 7.53 -3.29
N VAL A 13 -0.83 8.13 -4.37
CA VAL A 13 -0.31 7.37 -5.52
C VAL A 13 0.87 6.50 -5.11
N LEU A 14 1.73 6.97 -4.21
CA LEU A 14 2.91 6.25 -3.76
C LEU A 14 2.54 5.07 -2.85
N SER A 15 1.60 5.25 -1.91
CA SER A 15 1.06 4.15 -1.10
C SER A 15 0.31 3.13 -1.96
N LEU A 16 -0.44 3.57 -2.98
CA LEU A 16 -1.13 2.68 -3.92
C LEU A 16 -0.14 1.85 -4.74
N LEU A 17 0.91 2.48 -5.29
CA LEU A 17 1.99 1.78 -6.02
C LEU A 17 2.67 0.73 -5.15
N LEU A 18 3.00 1.08 -3.89
CA LEU A 18 3.60 0.12 -2.95
C LEU A 18 2.66 -1.04 -2.62
N ALA A 19 1.35 -0.77 -2.46
CA ALA A 19 0.36 -1.80 -2.23
C ALA A 19 0.30 -2.79 -3.41
N VAL A 20 0.29 -2.28 -4.64
CA VAL A 20 0.30 -3.11 -5.86
C VAL A 20 1.59 -3.93 -5.95
N LEU A 21 2.75 -3.32 -5.72
CA LEU A 21 4.04 -4.02 -5.72
C LEU A 21 4.08 -5.16 -4.69
N CYS A 22 3.66 -4.90 -3.45
CA CYS A 22 3.56 -5.94 -2.43
C CYS A 22 2.56 -7.04 -2.82
N GLY A 23 1.41 -6.67 -3.40
CA GLY A 23 0.40 -7.62 -3.87
C GLY A 23 0.92 -8.53 -4.98
N LEU A 24 1.66 -7.98 -5.96
CA LEU A 24 2.29 -8.75 -7.03
C LEU A 24 3.32 -9.75 -6.48
N ILE A 25 4.14 -9.32 -5.51
CA ILE A 25 5.10 -10.20 -4.84
C ILE A 25 4.38 -11.31 -4.07
N ALA A 26 3.32 -10.98 -3.34
CA ALA A 26 2.49 -11.95 -2.63
C ALA A 26 1.86 -12.98 -3.59
N LEU A 27 1.33 -12.54 -4.73
CA LEU A 27 0.77 -13.43 -5.76
C LEU A 27 1.84 -14.36 -6.35
N HIS A 28 3.02 -13.83 -6.64
CA HIS A 28 4.14 -14.62 -7.16
C HIS A 28 4.56 -15.73 -6.19
N TYR A 29 4.72 -15.40 -4.90
CA TYR A 29 5.03 -16.39 -3.87
C TYR A 29 3.88 -17.36 -3.57
N GLY A 30 2.63 -16.90 -3.73
CA GLY A 30 1.44 -17.72 -3.57
C GLY A 30 1.37 -18.80 -4.64
N GLN A 31 1.69 -18.44 -5.89
CA GLN A 31 1.81 -19.40 -7.00
C GLN A 31 2.93 -20.42 -6.77
N ALA A 32 4.01 -20.03 -6.08
CA ALA A 32 5.10 -20.92 -5.70
C ALA A 32 4.80 -21.79 -4.45
N ALA A 33 3.55 -21.80 -3.97
CA ALA A 33 3.10 -22.50 -2.75
C ALA A 33 3.90 -22.13 -1.48
N ARG A 34 4.50 -20.94 -1.43
CA ARG A 34 5.24 -20.44 -0.27
C ARG A 34 4.33 -19.56 0.58
N TRP A 35 3.66 -20.16 1.55
CA TRP A 35 2.54 -19.51 2.26
C TRP A 35 3.01 -18.42 3.23
N LEU A 36 4.17 -18.60 3.87
CA LEU A 36 4.78 -17.64 4.78
C LEU A 36 5.09 -16.28 4.13
N PRO A 37 5.87 -16.21 3.03
CA PRO A 37 6.11 -14.93 2.36
C PRO A 37 4.83 -14.37 1.73
N THR A 38 3.90 -15.21 1.27
CA THR A 38 2.61 -14.76 0.73
C THR A 38 1.80 -14.00 1.79
N LEU A 39 1.70 -14.55 3.01
CA LEU A 39 0.98 -13.90 4.11
C LEU A 39 1.67 -12.60 4.55
N LEU A 40 3.00 -12.60 4.66
CA LEU A 40 3.77 -11.41 5.03
C LEU A 40 3.59 -10.28 4.01
N TRP A 41 3.84 -10.56 2.73
CA TRP A 41 3.70 -9.56 1.66
C TRP A 41 2.24 -9.15 1.46
N GLY A 42 1.29 -10.07 1.64
CA GLY A 42 -0.14 -9.79 1.61
C GLY A 42 -0.59 -8.85 2.74
N ALA A 43 -0.11 -9.08 3.97
CA ALA A 43 -0.40 -8.21 5.10
C ALA A 43 0.19 -6.81 4.91
N VAL A 44 1.41 -6.71 4.39
CA VAL A 44 2.04 -5.42 4.06
C VAL A 44 1.28 -4.71 2.93
N ALA A 45 0.85 -5.44 1.89
CA ALA A 45 0.03 -4.88 0.82
C ALA A 45 -1.28 -4.29 1.38
N LEU A 46 -1.92 -5.01 2.29
CA LEU A 46 -3.15 -4.56 2.95
C LEU A 46 -2.91 -3.31 3.80
N TRP A 47 -1.79 -3.25 4.53
CA TRP A 47 -1.42 -2.07 5.30
C TRP A 47 -1.26 -0.83 4.39
N PHE A 48 -0.55 -0.97 3.27
CA PHE A 48 -0.40 0.12 2.30
C PHE A 48 -1.71 0.50 1.61
N ALA A 49 -2.62 -0.45 1.39
CA ALA A 49 -3.95 -0.16 0.87
C ALA A 49 -4.77 0.68 1.87
N VAL A 50 -4.75 0.32 3.16
CA VAL A 50 -5.41 1.09 4.22
C VAL A 50 -4.78 2.49 4.36
N ASP A 51 -3.45 2.59 4.27
CA ASP A 51 -2.74 3.86 4.27
C ASP A 51 -3.14 4.75 3.08
N ALA A 52 -3.24 4.16 1.88
CA ALA A 52 -3.73 4.86 0.69
C ALA A 52 -5.18 5.37 0.87
N VAL A 53 -6.09 4.55 1.39
CA VAL A 53 -7.47 4.98 1.68
C VAL A 53 -7.50 6.12 2.70
N ARG A 54 -6.65 6.05 3.73
CA ARG A 54 -6.52 7.13 4.73
C ARG A 54 -6.00 8.42 4.10
N ALA A 55 -4.99 8.35 3.25
CA ALA A 55 -4.44 9.50 2.52
C ALA A 55 -5.47 10.10 1.54
N TYR A 56 -6.29 9.27 0.89
CA TYR A 56 -7.40 9.70 0.05
C TYR A 56 -8.48 10.45 0.87
N GLY A 57 -8.75 10.00 2.10
CA GLY A 57 -9.63 10.70 3.03
C GLY A 57 -9.16 12.12 3.36
N TRP A 58 -7.84 12.36 3.44
CA TRP A 58 -7.29 13.70 3.62
C TRP A 58 -7.43 14.56 2.36
N TRP A 59 -7.29 13.95 1.17
CA TRP A 59 -7.53 14.65 -0.09
C TRP A 59 -8.98 15.11 -0.24
N LYS A 60 -9.96 14.27 0.10
CA LYS A 60 -11.39 14.61 0.02
C LYS A 60 -11.82 15.73 0.98
N LYS A 61 -11.07 15.93 2.08
CA LYS A 61 -11.41 16.91 3.14
C LYS A 61 -10.73 18.27 2.94
N SER A 62 -9.80 18.38 1.99
CA SER A 62 -9.09 19.62 1.65
C SER A 62 -9.73 20.33 0.48
#